data_AF-A0A0B1T1F7-F1
#
_entry.id   AF-A0A0B1T1F7-F1
#
_cell.length_a   1.000
_cell.length_b   1.000
_cell.length_c   1.000
_cell.angle_alpha   90.00
_cell.angle_beta   90.00
_cell.angle_gamma   90.00
#
_symmetry.space_group_name_H-M   'P 1'
#
loop_
_entity.id
_entity.type
_entity.pdbx_description
1 polymer ?
#
loop_
_entity_poly.entity_id
_entity_poly.type
_entity_poly.pdbx_seq_one_letter_code
_entity_poly.pdbx_strand_id
1 'polypeptide(L)'
;LSSFQVYSFTWQADPYTGVLNCYRSPVVTYDVISPAFRIEGYDYSNTTYSTWSESRYDIEPLRLYLLEDESYEKTLFLIGLVFAIVSFLIVGRCTEDSFRVKKRESGEEVEDMIRTKDQ
;
A
#
# COMPACT_ATOMS: atom_id res chain seq x y z
N LEU A 1 18.06 -57.40 -14.13
CA LEU A 1 18.61 -57.11 -12.79
C LEU A 1 18.98 -55.63 -12.77
N SER A 2 18.10 -54.76 -12.31
CA SER A 2 18.36 -53.31 -12.31
C SER A 2 19.47 -53.00 -11.31
N SER A 3 20.54 -52.36 -11.77
CA SER A 3 21.61 -51.86 -10.91
C SER A 3 21.03 -50.90 -9.88
N PHE A 4 20.95 -51.32 -8.61
CA PHE A 4 20.61 -50.42 -7.51
C PHE A 4 21.76 -49.42 -7.36
N GLN A 5 21.52 -48.17 -7.73
CA GLN A 5 22.45 -47.09 -7.43
C GLN A 5 22.37 -46.79 -5.93
N VAL A 6 23.24 -47.43 -5.15
CA VAL A 6 23.24 -47.39 -3.67
C VAL A 6 23.65 -46.02 -3.12
N TYR A 7 24.35 -45.22 -3.92
CA TYR A 7 24.88 -43.92 -3.48
C TYR A 7 24.57 -42.81 -4.49
N SER A 8 24.21 -41.65 -3.95
CA SER A 8 24.16 -40.37 -4.63
C SER A 8 25.41 -39.55 -4.28
N PHE A 9 25.80 -38.66 -5.20
CA PHE A 9 26.93 -37.75 -5.04
C PHE A 9 26.41 -36.32 -5.12
N THR A 10 26.60 -35.54 -4.07
CA THR A 10 26.11 -34.15 -4.00
C THR A 10 27.25 -33.21 -3.66
N TRP A 11 27.37 -32.12 -4.42
CA TRP A 11 28.28 -31.02 -4.10
C TRP A 11 27.66 -30.17 -2.99
N GLN A 12 28.39 -30.00 -1.89
CA GLN A 12 27.95 -29.19 -0.76
C GLN A 12 29.10 -28.25 -0.35
N ALA A 13 28.75 -27.01 -0.02
CA ALA A 13 29.69 -26.04 0.50
C ALA A 13 29.85 -26.25 2.02
N ASP A 14 31.09 -26.24 2.49
CA ASP A 14 31.39 -26.21 3.93
C ASP A 14 30.88 -24.89 4.53
N PRO A 15 30.06 -24.93 5.60
CA PRO A 15 29.44 -23.73 6.18
C PRO A 15 30.45 -22.77 6.83
N TYR A 16 31.67 -23.21 7.16
CA TYR A 16 32.70 -22.40 7.81
C TYR A 16 33.78 -21.93 6.84
N THR A 17 34.18 -22.77 5.88
CA THR A 17 35.28 -22.46 4.95
C THR A 17 34.80 -22.03 3.57
N GLY A 18 33.55 -22.31 3.22
CA GLY A 18 33.00 -22.06 1.88
C GLY A 18 33.56 -22.97 0.78
N VAL A 19 34.45 -23.91 1.12
CA VAL A 19 35.02 -24.86 0.16
C VAL A 19 33.96 -25.87 -0.25
N LEU A 20 33.84 -26.10 -1.56
CA LEU A 20 32.92 -27.08 -2.13
C LEU A 20 33.56 -28.47 -2.14
N ASN A 21 32.89 -29.43 -1.50
CA ASN A 21 33.29 -30.82 -1.48
C ASN A 21 32.17 -31.70 -2.05
N CYS A 22 32.56 -32.80 -2.70
CA CYS A 22 31.64 -33.80 -3.20
C CYS A 22 31.45 -34.89 -2.15
N TYR A 23 30.23 -35.03 -1.65
CA TYR A 23 29.89 -36.05 -0.65
C TYR A 23 29.16 -37.21 -1.30
N ARG A 24 29.64 -38.42 -1.01
CA ARG A 24 28.96 -39.67 -1.33
C ARG A 24 28.03 -40.03 -0.18
N SER A 25 26.73 -40.10 -0.44
CA SER A 25 25.73 -40.44 0.57
C SER A 25 24.72 -41.46 0.02
N PRO A 26 24.07 -42.26 0.89
CA PRO A 26 22.98 -43.14 0.47
C PRO A 26 21.62 -42.40 0.39
N VAL A 27 21.62 -41.06 0.41
CA VAL A 27 20.39 -40.27 0.43
C VAL A 27 19.77 -40.23 -0.96
N VAL A 28 18.47 -40.54 -1.03
CA VAL A 28 17.66 -40.52 -2.24
C VAL A 28 16.40 -39.69 -2.00
N THR A 29 15.99 -38.93 -3.01
CA THR A 29 14.77 -38.11 -2.97
C THR A 29 13.72 -38.71 -3.90
N TYR A 30 12.46 -38.64 -3.48
CA TYR A 30 11.31 -39.06 -4.27
C TYR A 30 10.26 -37.97 -4.20
N ASP A 31 9.60 -37.69 -5.31
CA ASP A 31 8.48 -36.77 -5.35
C ASP A 31 7.25 -37.45 -4.73
N VAL A 32 6.70 -36.83 -3.69
CA VAL A 32 5.54 -37.34 -2.96
C VAL A 32 4.38 -36.36 -3.12
N ILE A 33 3.48 -36.69 -4.05
CA ILE A 33 2.23 -35.97 -4.29
C ILE A 33 1.07 -36.90 -3.95
N SER A 34 0.05 -36.39 -3.26
CA SER A 34 -1.11 -37.20 -2.89
C SER A 34 -1.78 -37.81 -4.13
N PRO A 35 -2.16 -39.11 -4.10
CA PRO A 35 -2.86 -39.76 -5.21
C PRO A 35 -4.18 -39.09 -5.60
N ALA A 36 -4.81 -38.38 -4.66
CA ALA A 36 -6.02 -37.59 -4.91
C ALA A 36 -5.86 -36.60 -6.08
N PHE A 37 -4.63 -36.12 -6.33
CA PHE A 37 -4.33 -35.18 -7.42
C PHE A 37 -3.84 -35.86 -8.70
N ARG A 38 -3.59 -37.18 -8.68
CA ARG A 38 -3.06 -37.95 -9.81
C ARG A 38 -4.13 -38.79 -10.50
N ILE A 39 -5.20 -39.15 -9.79
CA ILE A 39 -6.31 -39.96 -10.31
C ILE A 39 -7.29 -39.01 -11.02
N GLU A 40 -7.50 -39.22 -12.32
CA GLU A 40 -8.47 -38.43 -13.09
C GLU A 40 -9.90 -38.68 -12.55
N GLY A 41 -10.64 -37.59 -12.30
CA GLY A 41 -12.01 -37.66 -11.78
C GLY A 41 -12.13 -38.10 -10.31
N TYR A 42 -11.05 -37.99 -9.53
CA TYR A 42 -11.09 -38.30 -8.10
C TYR A 42 -12.10 -37.41 -7.35
N ASP A 43 -12.95 -38.03 -6.55
CA ASP A 43 -13.86 -37.31 -5.66
C ASP A 43 -13.10 -36.76 -4.45
N TYR A 44 -12.88 -35.45 -4.42
CA TYR A 44 -12.15 -34.77 -3.34
C TYR A 44 -12.87 -34.79 -1.99
N SER A 45 -14.14 -35.18 -1.95
CA SER A 45 -14.85 -35.41 -0.68
C SER A 45 -14.50 -36.76 -0.03
N ASN A 46 -13.89 -37.67 -0.79
CA ASN A 46 -13.46 -38.97 -0.30
C ASN A 46 -12.23 -38.85 0.62
N THR A 47 -12.33 -39.44 1.82
CA THR A 47 -11.32 -39.40 2.88
C THR A 47 -10.16 -40.38 2.71
N THR A 48 -10.12 -41.14 1.60
CA THR A 48 -9.10 -42.18 1.36
C THR A 48 -7.70 -41.60 1.10
N TYR A 49 -7.60 -40.53 0.32
CA TYR A 49 -6.34 -39.85 0.02
C TYR A 49 -6.37 -38.39 0.47
N SER A 50 -5.24 -37.86 0.93
CA SER A 50 -5.13 -36.48 1.41
C SER A 50 -5.43 -35.48 0.29
N THR A 51 -6.27 -34.49 0.58
CA THR A 51 -6.63 -33.39 -0.34
C THR A 51 -6.10 -32.04 0.14
N TRP A 52 -5.16 -32.04 1.09
CA TRP A 52 -4.51 -30.83 1.57
C TRP A 52 -3.76 -30.11 0.45
N SER A 53 -4.08 -28.84 0.25
CA SER A 53 -3.38 -27.92 -0.64
C SER A 53 -3.10 -26.61 0.08
N GLU A 54 -1.90 -26.08 -0.10
CA GLU A 54 -1.55 -24.76 0.42
C GLU A 54 -2.11 -23.66 -0.49
N SER A 55 -2.72 -22.64 0.10
CA SER A 55 -3.16 -21.44 -0.62
C SER A 55 -1.96 -20.67 -1.14
N ARG A 56 -2.06 -20.10 -2.35
CA ARG A 56 -1.12 -19.09 -2.83
C ARG A 56 -1.50 -17.73 -2.23
N TYR A 57 -0.55 -17.08 -1.57
CA TYR A 57 -0.71 -15.73 -1.03
C TYR A 57 0.55 -14.90 -1.29
N ASP A 58 0.37 -13.60 -1.49
CA ASP A 58 1.46 -12.64 -1.52
C ASP A 58 1.76 -12.21 -0.07
N ILE A 59 3.02 -12.37 0.35
CA ILE A 59 3.45 -11.97 1.69
C ILE A 59 3.78 -10.48 1.65
N GLU A 60 2.82 -9.64 2.07
CA GLU A 60 3.12 -8.24 2.34
C GLU A 60 3.92 -8.11 3.65
N PRO A 61 4.87 -7.17 3.74
CA PRO A 61 5.59 -6.93 4.98
C PRO A 61 4.60 -6.49 6.07
N LEU A 62 4.61 -7.18 7.21
CA LEU A 62 3.83 -6.80 8.38
C LEU A 62 4.25 -5.40 8.84
N ARG A 63 3.32 -4.46 8.94
CA ARG A 63 3.56 -3.11 9.45
C ARG A 63 2.68 -2.85 10.66
N LEU A 64 3.31 -2.37 11.73
CA LEU A 64 2.62 -1.97 12.95
C LEU A 64 2.36 -0.46 12.91
N TYR A 65 1.13 -0.06 13.15
CA TYR A 65 0.71 1.34 13.23
C TYR A 65 -0.02 1.60 14.54
N LEU A 66 0.18 2.77 15.11
CA LEU A 66 -0.64 3.26 16.21
C LEU A 66 -1.90 3.87 15.62
N LEU A 67 -3.06 3.35 16.00
CA LEU A 67 -4.36 3.91 15.63
C LEU A 67 -4.82 4.85 16.74
N GLU A 68 -5.26 6.04 16.35
CA GLU A 68 -5.92 6.99 17.25
C GLU A 68 -7.40 6.61 17.40
N ASP A 69 -8.06 7.11 18.45
CA ASP A 69 -9.48 6.83 18.68
C ASP A 69 -10.36 7.48 17.59
N GLU A 70 -11.43 6.80 17.18
CA GLU A 70 -12.30 7.25 16.07
C GLU A 70 -12.92 8.63 16.34
N SER A 71 -13.12 8.96 17.62
CA SER A 71 -13.65 10.26 18.04
C SER A 71 -12.76 11.44 17.63
N TYR A 72 -11.43 11.25 17.59
CA TYR A 72 -10.48 12.28 17.19
C TYR A 72 -10.56 12.58 15.70
N GLU A 73 -10.74 11.56 14.86
CA GLU A 73 -10.91 11.75 13.41
C GLU A 73 -12.12 12.64 13.10
N LYS A 74 -13.26 12.35 13.74
CA LYS A 74 -14.49 13.14 13.54
C LYS A 74 -14.32 14.57 14.05
N THR A 75 -13.68 14.73 15.21
CA THR A 75 -13.49 16.04 15.84
C THR A 75 -12.58 16.93 15.01
N LEU A 76 -11.43 16.42 14.55
CA LEU A 76 -10.50 17.16 13.70
C LEU A 76 -11.11 17.53 12.35
N PHE A 77 -11.88 16.62 11.75
CA PHE A 77 -12.61 16.90 10.51
C PHE A 77 -13.61 18.05 10.69
N LEU A 78 -14.42 18.02 11.75
CA LEU A 78 -15.39 19.08 12.05
C LEU A 78 -14.72 20.43 12.31
N ILE A 79 -13.62 20.43 13.06
CA ILE A 79 -12.83 21.65 13.30
C ILE A 79 -12.31 22.20 11.97
N GLY A 80 -11.68 21.36 11.14
CA GLY A 80 -11.17 21.76 9.83
C GLY A 80 -12.27 22.32 8.92
N LEU A 81 -13.46 21.70 8.90
CA LEU A 81 -14.61 22.17 8.14
C LEU A 81 -15.08 23.56 8.60
N VAL A 82 -15.19 23.78 9.92
CA VAL A 82 -15.57 25.08 10.48
C VAL A 82 -14.55 26.15 10.10
N PHE A 83 -13.25 25.87 10.23
CA PHE A 83 -12.19 26.79 9.83
C PHE A 83 -12.24 27.12 8.33
N ALA A 84 -12.50 26.13 7.47
CA ALA A 84 -12.67 26.35 6.04
C ALA A 84 -13.87 27.27 5.74
N ILE A 85 -15.03 27.02 6.35
CA ILE A 85 -16.22 27.87 6.16
C ILE A 85 -15.94 29.30 6.63
N VAL A 86 -15.34 29.47 7.81
CA VAL A 86 -14.99 30.80 8.33
C VAL A 86 -14.01 31.51 7.41
N SER A 87 -13.00 30.80 6.88
CA SER A 87 -12.06 31.35 5.91
C SER A 87 -12.78 31.83 4.63
N PHE A 88 -13.68 31.02 4.07
CA PHE A 88 -14.49 31.41 2.91
C PHE A 88 -15.38 32.62 3.21
N LEU A 89 -15.98 32.70 4.39
CA LEU A 89 -16.81 33.84 4.77
C LEU A 89 -15.98 35.13 4.93
N ILE A 90 -14.78 35.05 5.52
CA ILE A 90 -13.88 36.19 5.66
C ILE A 90 -13.40 36.66 4.28
N VAL A 91 -12.85 35.76 3.46
CA VAL A 91 -12.35 36.11 2.11
C VAL A 91 -13.49 36.56 1.19
N GLY A 92 -14.65 35.91 1.27
CA GLY A 92 -15.86 36.28 0.53
C GLY A 92 -16.40 37.65 0.91
N ARG A 93 -16.38 38.01 2.21
CA ARG A 93 -16.75 39.37 2.66
C ARG A 93 -15.70 40.41 2.30
N CYS A 94 -14.42 40.07 2.39
CA CYS A 94 -13.34 40.98 2.03
C CYS A 94 -13.31 41.30 0.53
N THR A 95 -13.84 40.45 -0.35
CA THR A 95 -13.80 40.69 -1.80
C THR A 95 -14.88 41.65 -2.29
N GLU A 96 -16.05 41.73 -1.64
CA GLU A 96 -17.15 42.57 -2.13
C GLU A 96 -17.11 44.00 -1.60
N ASP A 97 -16.90 44.20 -0.29
CA ASP A 97 -17.01 45.54 0.31
C ASP A 97 -15.70 46.34 0.17
N SER A 98 -14.54 45.70 0.38
CA SER A 98 -13.24 46.39 0.28
C SER A 98 -12.91 46.78 -1.16
N PHE A 99 -13.34 45.99 -2.15
CA PHE A 99 -13.16 46.32 -3.55
C PHE A 99 -14.05 47.49 -3.99
N ARG A 100 -15.30 47.57 -3.51
CA ARG A 100 -16.22 48.68 -3.85
C ARG A 100 -15.78 50.00 -3.22
N VAL A 101 -15.33 49.98 -1.96
CA VAL A 101 -14.78 51.17 -1.30
C VAL A 101 -13.50 51.62 -2.01
N LYS A 102 -12.57 50.71 -2.28
CA LYS A 102 -11.30 51.05 -2.94
C LYS A 102 -11.49 51.54 -4.39
N LYS A 103 -12.47 50.98 -5.12
CA LYS A 103 -12.82 51.44 -6.48
C LYS A 103 -13.48 52.81 -6.49
N ARG A 104 -14.30 53.14 -5.47
CA ARG A 104 -14.90 54.48 -5.31
C ARG A 104 -13.86 55.53 -4.96
N GLU A 105 -12.99 55.27 -3.98
CA GLU A 105 -11.90 56.18 -3.60
C GLU A 105 -10.98 56.48 -4.79
N SER A 106 -10.59 55.45 -5.56
CA SER A 106 -9.78 55.66 -6.78
C SER A 106 -10.51 56.41 -7.91
N GLY A 107 -11.84 56.37 -7.92
CA GLY A 107 -12.66 57.05 -8.93
C GLY A 107 -12.83 58.53 -8.62
N GLU A 108 -13.11 58.86 -7.36
CA GLU A 108 -13.23 60.25 -6.89
C GLU A 108 -11.89 61.01 -7.01
N GLU A 109 -10.75 60.37 -6.66
CA GLU A 109 -9.43 61.00 -6.83
C GLU A 109 -9.10 61.34 -8.29
N VAL A 110 -9.51 60.49 -9.24
CA VAL A 110 -9.28 60.74 -10.67
C VAL A 110 -10.18 61.85 -11.20
N GLU A 111 -11.42 61.93 -10.72
CA GLU A 111 -12.38 62.95 -11.13
C GLU A 111 -11.98 64.35 -10.61
N ASP A 112 -11.45 64.44 -9.39
CA ASP A 112 -10.89 65.69 -8.84
C ASP A 112 -9.62 66.15 -9.56
N MET A 113 -8.77 65.21 -10.02
CA MET A 113 -7.60 65.53 -10.83
C MET A 113 -7.95 66.04 -12.24
N ILE A 114 -9.07 65.61 -12.82
CA ILE A 114 -9.54 66.10 -14.13
C ILE A 114 -10.15 67.50 -13.97
N ARG A 115 -10.98 67.69 -12.93
CA ARG A 115 -11.62 68.98 -12.65
C ARG A 115 -10.63 70.11 -12.37
N THR A 116 -9.47 69.80 -11.79
CA THR A 116 -8.40 70.78 -11.51
C THR A 116 -7.50 71.09 -12.71
N LYS A 117 -7.61 70.32 -13.80
CA LYS A 117 -6.86 70.56 -15.05
C LYS A 117 -7.62 71.39 -16.08
N ASP A 118 -8.94 71.43 -16.00
CA ASP A 118 -9.82 72.16 -16.92
C ASP A 118 -10.12 73.61 -16.48
N GLN A 119 -9.46 74.10 -15.41
CA GLN A 119 -9.58 75.46 -14.88
C GLN A 119 -8.21 76.16 -14.83
#